data_AF-A0A357MBS3-F1
#
_entry.id   AF-A0A357MBS3-F1
#
_cell.length_a   1.000
_cell.length_b   1.000
_cell.length_c   1.000
_cell.angle_alpha   90.00
_cell.angle_beta   90.00
_cell.angle_gamma   90.00
#
_symmetry.space_group_name_H-M   'P 1'
#
loop_
_entity.id
_entity.type
_entity.pdbx_description
1 polymer ?
#
loop_
_entity_poly.entity_id
_entity_poly.type
_entity_poly.pdbx_seq_one_letter_code
_entity_poly.pdbx_strand_id
1 'polypeptide(L)'
;MEMLYAALGEGCQSVRAVRNDTQEWIVGQWKDGRIGTIRGNRTGASDFYIVLHRERGSNGINALGANYNAGHQQLLKNFIAMTRGDSPPVRPPLTLELIRFIEAANESRVSGADVRL
;
A
#
# COMPACT_ATOMS: atom_id res chain seq x y z
N MET A 1 -2.30 1.05 -2.07
CA MET A 1 -0.90 0.59 -1.89
C MET A 1 -0.30 1.16 -0.60
N GLU A 2 -0.73 2.35 -0.21
CA GLU A 2 -0.48 3.09 1.02
C GLU A 2 -0.63 2.25 2.28
N MET A 3 -1.71 1.47 2.44
CA MET A 3 -1.90 0.60 3.61
C MET A 3 -0.81 -0.47 3.74
N LEU A 4 -0.29 -0.97 2.61
CA LEU A 4 0.81 -1.94 2.60
C LEU A 4 2.10 -1.26 3.09
N TYR A 5 2.41 -0.07 2.58
CA TYR A 5 3.57 0.71 2.99
C TYR A 5 3.47 1.25 4.42
N ALA A 6 2.28 1.57 4.90
CA ALA A 6 2.05 1.92 6.30
C ALA A 6 2.33 0.74 7.24
N ALA A 7 2.08 -0.50 6.78
CA ALA A 7 2.33 -1.71 7.55
C ALA A 7 3.78 -2.21 7.45
N LEU A 8 4.38 -2.16 6.26
CA LEU A 8 5.69 -2.76 5.99
C LEU A 8 6.83 -1.75 5.97
N GLY A 9 6.55 -0.46 5.75
CA GLY A 9 7.57 0.56 5.54
C GLY A 9 8.30 0.41 4.21
N GLU A 10 9.41 1.14 4.09
CA GLU A 10 10.33 1.10 2.95
C GLU A 10 11.10 -0.22 2.85
N GLY A 11 11.74 -0.42 1.69
CA GLY A 11 12.63 -1.54 1.41
C GLY A 11 12.05 -2.60 0.48
N CYS A 12 11.01 -2.28 -0.29
CA CYS A 12 10.58 -3.16 -1.38
C CYS A 12 11.67 -3.21 -2.47
N GLN A 13 12.00 -4.42 -2.95
CA GLN A 13 13.07 -4.65 -3.92
C GLN A 13 12.54 -4.98 -5.31
N SER A 14 11.44 -5.74 -5.38
CA SER A 14 10.80 -6.06 -6.65
C SER A 14 9.30 -6.23 -6.51
N VAL A 15 8.63 -6.02 -7.64
CA VAL A 15 7.18 -6.10 -7.76
C VAL A 15 6.82 -6.89 -9.00
N ARG A 16 5.88 -7.82 -8.82
CA ARG A 16 5.20 -8.53 -9.91
C ARG A 16 3.71 -8.31 -9.85
N ALA A 17 3.11 -8.00 -10.98
CA ALA A 17 1.68 -7.88 -11.15
C ALA A 17 1.14 -8.95 -12.09
N VAL A 18 -0.03 -9.48 -11.75
CA VAL A 18 -0.82 -10.40 -12.58
C VAL A 18 -2.21 -9.83 -12.68
N ARG A 19 -2.77 -9.77 -13.89
CA ARG A 19 -4.13 -9.30 -14.12
C ARG A 19 -4.88 -10.19 -15.09
N ASN A 20 -6.20 -10.19 -14.95
CA ASN A 20 -7.16 -10.62 -15.96
C ASN A 20 -8.34 -9.64 -15.97
N ASP A 21 -9.41 -9.96 -16.68
CA ASP A 21 -10.57 -9.07 -16.84
C ASP A 21 -11.28 -8.72 -15.52
N THR A 22 -11.16 -9.60 -14.52
CA THR A 22 -11.92 -9.53 -13.26
C THR A 22 -11.04 -9.22 -12.04
N GLN A 23 -9.77 -9.56 -12.11
CA GLN A 23 -8.88 -9.55 -10.96
C GLN A 23 -7.52 -8.97 -11.29
N GLU A 24 -6.92 -8.40 -10.26
CA GLU A 24 -5.54 -7.96 -10.30
C GLU A 24 -4.86 -8.31 -8.99
N TRP A 25 -3.62 -8.75 -9.08
CA TRP A 25 -2.79 -9.11 -7.97
C TRP A 25 -1.41 -8.50 -8.14
N ILE A 26 -0.90 -7.89 -7.09
CA ILE A 26 0.45 -7.35 -7.03
C ILE A 26 1.15 -8.02 -5.85
N VAL A 27 2.37 -8.49 -6.08
CA VAL A 27 3.24 -9.10 -5.08
C VAL A 27 4.51 -8.28 -5.02
N GLY A 28 4.81 -7.71 -3.85
CA GLY A 28 6.06 -7.02 -3.57
C GLY A 28 6.92 -7.84 -2.60
N GLN A 29 8.23 -7.84 -2.84
CA GLN A 29 9.21 -8.52 -1.98
C GLN A 29 10.07 -7.46 -1.28
N TRP A 30 10.16 -7.52 0.05
CA TRP A 30 10.99 -6.63 0.85
C TRP A 30 12.37 -7.24 1.10
N LYS A 31 13.37 -6.37 1.27
CA LYS A 31 14.78 -6.74 1.51
C LYS A 31 15.02 -7.67 2.70
N ASP A 32 14.11 -7.68 3.66
CA ASP A 32 14.15 -8.50 4.87
C ASP A 32 13.35 -9.81 4.74
N GLY A 33 12.91 -10.14 3.53
CA GLY A 33 12.16 -11.36 3.21
C GLY A 33 10.66 -11.25 3.45
N ARG A 34 10.14 -10.10 3.92
CA ARG A 34 8.69 -9.89 4.02
C ARG A 34 8.06 -9.81 2.63
N ILE A 35 6.83 -10.30 2.51
CA ILE A 35 6.05 -10.28 1.27
C ILE A 35 4.78 -9.48 1.51
N GLY A 36 4.52 -8.55 0.59
CA GLY A 36 3.30 -7.77 0.55
C GLY A 36 2.44 -8.14 -0.66
N THR A 37 1.15 -8.35 -0.45
CA THR A 37 0.22 -8.63 -1.56
C THR A 37 -0.90 -7.60 -1.61
N ILE A 38 -1.26 -7.18 -2.80
CA ILE A 38 -2.41 -6.31 -3.06
C ILE A 38 -3.33 -7.01 -4.04
N ARG A 39 -4.59 -7.15 -3.67
CA ARG A 39 -5.64 -7.65 -4.57
C ARG A 39 -6.50 -6.47 -5.02
N GLY A 40 -6.43 -6.16 -6.31
CA GLY A 40 -7.41 -5.31 -6.98
C GLY A 40 -8.65 -6.12 -7.32
N ASN A 41 -9.81 -5.59 -6.97
CA ASN A 41 -11.11 -6.18 -7.29
C ASN A 41 -11.79 -5.34 -8.38
N ARG A 42 -11.98 -5.91 -9.57
CA ARG A 42 -12.63 -5.22 -10.71
C ARG A 42 -14.11 -5.56 -10.84
N THR A 43 -14.61 -6.50 -10.04
CA THR A 43 -15.97 -7.06 -10.14
C THR A 43 -16.94 -6.55 -9.07
N GLY A 44 -16.52 -5.59 -8.25
CA GLY A 44 -17.32 -5.01 -7.16
C GLY A 44 -17.08 -5.65 -5.79
N ALA A 45 -17.76 -5.14 -4.76
CA ALA A 45 -17.43 -5.16 -3.32
C ALA A 45 -16.57 -3.97 -2.91
N SER A 46 -17.08 -3.19 -1.95
CA SER A 46 -16.48 -1.95 -1.48
C SER A 46 -15.52 -2.15 -0.32
N ASP A 47 -15.21 -3.39 0.08
CA ASP A 47 -14.32 -3.63 1.22
C ASP A 47 -12.92 -3.09 0.95
N PHE A 48 -12.35 -2.43 1.96
CA PHE A 48 -11.00 -1.87 1.89
C PHE A 48 -10.29 -2.20 3.19
N TYR A 49 -9.47 -3.24 3.15
CA TYR A 49 -8.84 -3.81 4.32
C TYR A 49 -7.43 -4.31 4.03
N ILE A 50 -6.69 -4.57 5.10
CA ILE A 50 -5.42 -5.30 5.08
C ILE A 50 -5.50 -6.44 6.09
N VAL A 51 -4.82 -7.55 5.80
CA VAL A 51 -4.57 -8.61 6.77
C VAL A 51 -3.08 -8.64 7.07
N LEU A 52 -2.73 -8.49 8.34
CA LEU A 52 -1.35 -8.58 8.81
C LEU A 52 -1.11 -9.99 9.34
N HIS A 53 -0.30 -10.75 8.63
CA HIS A 53 0.17 -12.07 9.06
C HIS A 53 1.43 -11.91 9.91
N ARG A 54 1.40 -12.43 11.14
CA ARG A 54 2.51 -12.39 12.10
C ARG A 54 2.70 -13.79 12.70
N GLU A 55 3.82 -14.03 13.37
CA GLU A 55 4.16 -15.33 13.96
C GLU A 55 3.04 -15.90 14.85
N ARG A 56 2.38 -15.05 15.63
CA ARG A 56 1.33 -15.44 16.59
C ARG A 56 -0.09 -15.39 16.02
N GLY A 57 -0.25 -15.16 14.72
CA GLY A 57 -1.56 -15.13 14.06
C GLY A 57 -1.75 -13.98 13.10
N SER A 58 -2.97 -13.88 12.57
CA SER A 58 -3.34 -12.92 11.54
C SER A 58 -4.40 -11.96 12.03
N ASN A 59 -4.24 -10.67 11.73
CA ASN A 59 -5.19 -9.63 12.15
C ASN A 59 -5.68 -8.86 10.92
N GLY A 60 -7.00 -8.85 10.71
CA GLY A 60 -7.65 -8.05 9.67
C GLY A 60 -7.97 -6.65 10.19
N ILE A 61 -7.66 -5.63 9.39
CA ILE A 61 -8.00 -4.24 9.68
C ILE A 61 -8.85 -3.74 8.51
N ASN A 62 -10.13 -3.46 8.78
CA ASN A 62 -11.00 -2.79 7.82
C ASN A 62 -10.83 -1.28 7.95
N ALA A 63 -10.40 -0.64 6.87
CA ALA A 63 -10.22 0.81 6.81
C ALA A 63 -11.53 1.55 6.50
N LEU A 64 -12.59 0.83 6.13
CA LEU A 64 -13.95 1.35 6.05
C LEU A 64 -14.74 0.96 7.30
N GLY A 65 -15.54 1.90 7.80
CA GLY A 65 -16.35 1.71 9.01
C GLY A 65 -16.31 2.93 9.93
N ALA A 66 -16.54 2.72 11.23
CA ALA A 66 -16.67 3.78 12.23
C ALA A 66 -15.48 4.77 12.25
N ASN A 67 -14.29 4.31 11.86
CA ASN A 67 -13.07 5.11 11.86
C ASN A 67 -12.83 5.90 10.57
N TYR A 68 -13.67 5.74 9.54
CA TYR A 68 -13.47 6.42 8.25
C TYR A 68 -13.47 7.95 8.41
N ASN A 69 -14.49 8.50 9.09
CA ASN A 69 -14.60 9.93 9.33
C ASN A 69 -13.48 10.44 10.25
N ALA A 70 -13.14 9.68 11.29
CA ALA A 70 -12.05 10.02 12.20
C ALA A 70 -10.69 10.07 11.47
N GLY A 71 -10.44 9.13 10.54
CA GLY A 71 -9.25 9.11 9.70
C GLY A 71 -9.14 10.36 8.81
N HIS A 72 -10.24 10.78 8.19
CA HIS A 72 -10.27 12.00 7.37
C HIS A 72 -10.02 13.27 8.19
N GLN A 73 -10.60 13.34 9.39
CA GLN A 73 -10.34 14.44 10.31
C GLN A 73 -8.87 14.49 10.72
N GLN A 74 -8.25 13.34 10.99
CA GLN A 74 -6.83 13.27 11.34
C GLN A 74 -5.93 13.69 10.15
N LEU A 75 -6.28 13.26 8.93
CA LEU A 75 -5.58 13.69 7.71
C LEU A 75 -5.60 15.23 7.59
N LEU A 76 -6.77 15.85 7.74
CA LEU A 76 -6.90 17.30 7.65
C LEU A 76 -6.10 18.03 8.75
N LYS A 77 -6.13 17.51 9.98
CA LYS A 77 -5.31 18.06 11.09
C LYS A 77 -3.83 18.02 10.76
N ASN A 78 -3.32 16.89 10.28
CA ASN A 78 -1.92 16.73 9.91
C ASN A 78 -1.54 17.65 8.74
N PHE A 79 -2.45 17.83 7.77
CA PHE A 79 -2.24 18.76 6.66
C PHE A 79 -2.14 20.21 7.15
N ILE A 80 -3.07 20.67 7.98
CA ILE A 80 -3.04 22.03 8.54
C ILE A 80 -1.76 22.26 9.37
N ALA A 81 -1.36 21.28 10.18
CA ALA A 81 -0.11 21.35 10.95
C ALA A 81 1.12 21.52 10.03
N MET A 82 1.20 20.72 8.97
CA MET A 82 2.28 20.81 7.98
C MET A 82 2.31 22.18 7.30
N THR A 83 1.16 22.76 6.95
CA THR A 83 1.11 24.12 6.36
C THR A 83 1.59 25.22 7.31
N ARG A 84 1.68 24.93 8.61
CA ARG A 84 2.16 25.85 9.65
C ARG A 84 3.63 25.63 10.02
N GLY A 85 4.32 24.71 9.34
CA GLY A 85 5.75 24.45 9.52
C GLY A 85 6.09 23.17 10.29
N ASP A 86 5.08 22.39 10.71
CA ASP A 86 5.35 21.07 11.27
C ASP A 86 5.91 20.11 10.20
N SER A 87 6.68 19.12 10.65
CA SER A 87 7.21 18.09 9.75
C SER A 87 6.08 17.30 9.08
N PRO A 88 6.26 16.88 7.81
CA PRO A 88 5.25 16.11 7.11
C PRO A 88 4.98 14.78 7.85
N PRO A 89 3.71 14.33 7.94
CA PRO A 89 3.35 13.11 8.66
C PRO A 89 3.87 11.83 7.97
N VAL A 90 4.26 11.94 6.69
CA VAL A 90 4.86 10.88 5.89
C VAL A 90 6.20 11.40 5.36
N ARG A 91 7.26 10.59 5.52
CA ARG A 91 8.61 10.98 5.11
C ARG A 91 8.72 10.98 3.58
N PRO A 92 9.40 11.96 2.95
CA PRO A 92 9.57 12.00 1.50
C PRO A 92 10.18 10.74 0.87
N PRO A 93 11.20 10.07 1.46
CA PRO A 93 11.74 8.83 0.90
C PRO A 93 10.69 7.72 0.77
N LEU A 94 9.81 7.59 1.76
CA LEU A 94 8.71 6.61 1.73
C LEU A 94 7.76 6.90 0.57
N THR A 95 7.40 8.18 0.39
CA THR A 95 6.53 8.61 -0.70
C THR A 95 7.16 8.33 -2.06
N LEU A 96 8.46 8.58 -2.23
CA LEU A 96 9.18 8.30 -3.47
C LEU A 96 9.25 6.80 -3.77
N GLU A 97 9.55 5.97 -2.77
CA GLU A 97 9.56 4.51 -2.94
C GLU A 97 8.16 3.97 -3.27
N LEU A 98 7.11 4.50 -2.63
CA LEU A 98 5.72 4.15 -2.93
C LEU A 98 5.34 4.52 -4.38
N ILE A 99 5.76 5.69 -4.86
CA ILE A 99 5.55 6.09 -6.26
C ILE A 99 6.25 5.09 -7.19
N ARG A 100 7.52 4.77 -6.91
CA ARG A 100 8.27 3.80 -7.69
C ARG A 100 7.65 2.40 -7.68
N PHE A 101 7.10 1.97 -6.55
CA PHE A 101 6.34 0.72 -6.43
C PHE A 101 5.11 0.71 -7.36
N ILE A 102 4.36 1.81 -7.42
CA ILE A 102 3.18 1.95 -8.31
C ILE A 102 3.61 1.87 -9.77
N GLU A 103 4.70 2.55 -10.14
CA GLU A 103 5.26 2.51 -11.50
C GLU A 103 5.72 1.10 -11.88
N ALA A 104 6.50 0.44 -11.00
CA ALA A 104 6.97 -0.92 -11.20
C ALA A 104 5.81 -1.93 -11.34
N ALA A 105 4.75 -1.77 -10.55
CA ALA A 105 3.53 -2.56 -10.71
C ALA A 105 2.91 -2.35 -12.10
N ASN A 106 2.83 -1.11 -12.59
CA ASN A 106 2.29 -0.80 -13.92
C ASN A 106 3.16 -1.36 -15.06
N GLU A 107 4.49 -1.27 -14.96
CA GLU A 107 5.42 -1.90 -15.89
C GLU A 107 5.25 -3.42 -15.92
N SER A 108 5.13 -4.04 -14.74
CA SER A 108 4.91 -5.48 -14.59
C SER A 108 3.57 -5.92 -15.19
N ARG A 109 2.51 -5.10 -15.07
CA ARG A 109 1.20 -5.40 -15.68
C ARG A 109 1.23 -5.48 -17.20
N VAL A 110 2.16 -4.77 -17.84
CA VAL A 110 2.31 -4.76 -19.30
C VAL A 110 3.26 -5.86 -19.75
N SER A 111 4.39 -6.00 -19.07
CA SER A 111 5.48 -6.93 -19.45
C SER A 111 5.31 -8.35 -18.93
N GLY A 112 4.56 -8.55 -17.84
CA GLY A 112 4.49 -9.80 -17.09
C GLY A 112 5.75 -10.12 -16.27
N ALA A 113 6.76 -9.25 -16.29
CA ALA A 113 8.05 -9.42 -15.64
C ALA A 113 8.01 -9.04 -14.16
N ASP A 114 8.98 -9.54 -13.40
CA ASP A 114 9.29 -9.01 -12.07
C ASP A 114 10.14 -7.73 -12.22
N VAL A 115 9.66 -6.61 -11.70
CA VAL A 115 10.27 -5.28 -11.91
C VAL A 115 10.91 -4.81 -10.61
N ARG A 116 12.19 -4.40 -10.67
CA ARG A 116 12.89 -3.85 -9.52
C ARG A 116 12.52 -2.38 -9.27
N LEU A 117 12.46 -2.01 -8.00
CA LEU A 117 12.28 -0.63 -7.58
C LEU A 117 13.57 0.17 -7.80
#